data_AF-A0A2V6U455-F1
#
_entry.id   AF-A0A2V6U455-F1
#
_cell.length_a   1.000
_cell.length_b   1.000
_cell.length_c   1.000
_cell.angle_alpha   90.00
_cell.angle_beta   90.00
_cell.angle_gamma   90.00
#
_symmetry.space_group_name_H-M   'P 1'
#
loop_
_entity.id
_entity.type
_entity.pdbx_description
1 polymer ?
#
loop_
_entity_poly.entity_id
_entity_poly.type
_entity_poly.pdbx_seq_one_letter_code
_entity_poly.pdbx_strand_id
1 'polypeptide(L)' 'MSIDRISDLEAGQVAALVAESEAQGLRFVRRLAEEWASGANRFDRPGEALFVARDDRRVVGVGGL' A
#
# COMPACT_ATOMS: atom_id res chain seq x y z
N MET A 1 0.83 4.38 16.61
CA MET A 1 1.24 3.55 15.47
C MET A 1 0.73 2.11 15.59
N SER A 2 0.05 1.60 14.56
CA SER A 2 -0.40 0.19 14.42
C SER A 2 0.04 -0.38 13.07
N ILE A 3 0.06 -1.71 12.95
CA ILE A 3 0.20 -2.41 11.68
C ILE A 3 -1.02 -3.30 11.53
N ASP A 4 -1.80 -3.05 10.48
CA ASP A 4 -3.06 -3.75 10.23
C ASP A 4 -2.95 -4.54 8.94
N ARG A 5 -3.28 -5.83 8.99
CA ARG A 5 -3.51 -6.62 7.77
C ARG A 5 -4.79 -6.12 7.14
N ILE A 6 -4.75 -5.83 5.84
CA ILE A 6 -5.91 -5.36 5.09
C ILE A 6 -6.19 -6.28 3.91
N SER A 7 -7.47 -6.43 3.60
CA SER A 7 -7.94 -7.09 2.38
C SER A 7 -8.47 -6.09 1.35
N ASP A 8 -8.61 -4.82 1.75
CA ASP A 8 -9.04 -3.75 0.88
C ASP A 8 -8.18 -2.50 1.09
N LEU A 9 -7.72 -1.92 -0.02
CA LEU A 9 -6.91 -0.71 -0.05
C LEU A 9 -7.58 0.31 -0.98
N GLU A 10 -8.06 1.40 -0.41
CA GLU A 10 -8.60 2.49 -1.20
C GLU A 10 -7.43 3.28 -1.83
N ALA A 11 -7.54 3.63 -3.12
CA ALA A 11 -6.48 4.36 -3.84
C ALA A 11 -6.06 5.67 -3.13
N GLY A 12 -6.99 6.32 -2.43
CA GLY A 12 -6.72 7.53 -1.66
C GLY A 12 -5.85 7.32 -0.43
N GLN A 13 -5.84 6.12 0.17
CA GLN A 13 -5.13 5.84 1.42
C GLN A 13 -3.61 5.92 1.28
N VAL A 14 -3.06 5.60 0.10
CA VAL A 14 -1.61 5.60 -0.17
C VAL A 14 -1.16 6.77 -1.05
N ALA A 15 -2.05 7.67 -1.47
CA ALA A 15 -1.72 8.76 -2.38
C ALA A 15 -0.57 9.65 -1.87
N ALA A 16 -0.56 9.95 -0.56
CA ALA A 16 0.54 10.71 0.05
C ALA A 16 1.88 9.95 0.01
N LEU A 17 1.86 8.64 0.28
CA LEU A 17 3.05 7.79 0.22
C LEU A 17 3.59 7.65 -1.20
N VAL A 18 2.70 7.62 -2.20
CA VAL A 18 3.08 7.63 -3.62
C VAL A 18 3.82 8.92 -3.95
N ALA A 19 3.26 10.08 -3.62
CA ALA A 19 3.88 11.37 -3.90
C ALA A 19 5.26 11.51 -3.20
N GLU A 20 5.35 11.09 -1.94
CA GLU A 20 6.59 11.11 -1.17
C GLU A 20 7.65 10.15 -1.74
N SER A 21 7.26 8.92 -2.08
CA SER A 21 8.20 7.94 -2.65
C SER A 21 8.71 8.40 -4.02
N GLU A 22 7.83 8.93 -4.88
CA GLU A 22 8.20 9.45 -6.20
C GLU A 22 9.15 10.65 -6.11
N ALA A 23 8.94 11.55 -5.15
CA ALA A 23 9.86 12.66 -4.88
C ALA A 23 11.27 12.16 -4.47
N GLN A 24 11.36 10.96 -3.89
CA GLN A 24 12.62 10.29 -3.56
C GLN A 24 13.13 9.35 -4.68
N GLY A 25 12.48 9.33 -5.84
CA GLY A 25 12.85 8.47 -6.98
C GLY A 25 12.43 7.01 -6.83
N LEU A 26 11.62 6.68 -5.83
CA LEU A 26 11.12 5.33 -5.55
C LEU A 26 9.72 5.13 -6.14
N ARG A 27 9.55 4.08 -6.95
CA ARG A 27 8.28 3.79 -7.65
C ARG A 27 7.49 2.61 -7.08
N PHE A 28 7.95 2.00 -6.00
CA PHE A 28 7.34 0.79 -5.44
C PHE A 28 5.89 1.02 -4.98
N VAL A 29 5.62 2.15 -4.32
CA VAL A 29 4.27 2.48 -3.85
C VAL A 29 3.32 2.79 -5.02
N ARG A 30 3.81 3.51 -6.04
CA ARG A 30 3.08 3.75 -7.30
C ARG A 30 2.67 2.42 -7.95
N ARG A 31 3.63 1.52 -8.13
CA ARG A 31 3.41 0.21 -8.73
C ARG A 31 2.40 -0.62 -7.92
N LEU A 32 2.54 -0.65 -6.59
CA LEU A 32 1.60 -1.33 -5.71
C LEU A 32 0.17 -0.78 -5.89
N ALA A 33 0.01 0.54 -5.92
CA ALA A 33 -1.29 1.18 -6.11
C ALA A 33 -1.91 0.87 -7.49
N GLU A 34 -1.11 0.84 -8.56
CA GLU A 34 -1.55 0.50 -9.91
C GLU A 34 -1.92 -0.98 -10.05
N GLU A 35 -1.11 -1.88 -9.51
CA GLU A 35 -1.40 -3.32 -9.46
C GLU A 35 -2.67 -3.58 -8.63
N TRP A 36 -2.81 -2.90 -7.49
CA TRP A 36 -4.01 -2.93 -6.66
C TRP A 36 -5.23 -2.31 -7.34
N ALA A 37 -5.10 -1.29 -8.20
CA ALA A 37 -6.25 -0.76 -8.93
C ALA A 37 -6.67 -1.72 -10.06
N SER A 38 -5.70 -2.26 -10.79
CA SER A 38 -5.93 -3.02 -12.03
C SER A 38 -6.44 -4.45 -11.85
N GLY A 39 -6.09 -5.10 -10.74
CA GLY A 39 -6.37 -6.54 -10.54
C GLY A 39 -5.12 -7.39 -10.48
N ALA A 40 -3.99 -6.84 -10.96
CA ALA A 40 -2.79 -7.61 -11.25
C ALA A 40 -2.18 -8.25 -9.99
N ASN A 41 -2.24 -7.56 -8.86
CA ASN A 41 -1.82 -8.08 -7.57
C ASN A 41 -2.78 -7.61 -6.47
N ARG A 42 -3.28 -8.56 -5.67
CA ARG A 42 -4.16 -8.32 -4.53
C ARG A 42 -3.62 -8.91 -3.24
N PHE A 43 -2.44 -9.52 -3.28
CA PHE A 43 -1.84 -10.21 -2.15
C PHE A 43 -2.83 -11.22 -1.52
N ASP A 44 -3.60 -11.91 -2.38
CA ASP A 44 -4.71 -12.79 -2.02
C ASP A 44 -4.44 -14.27 -2.31
N ARG A 45 -3.21 -14.61 -2.73
CA ARG A 45 -2.80 -16.00 -2.90
C ARG A 45 -2.34 -16.63 -1.58
N PRO A 46 -2.26 -17.97 -1.50
CA PRO A 46 -1.77 -18.64 -0.30
C PRO A 46 -0.37 -18.15 0.12
N GLY A 47 -0.27 -17.61 1.33
CA GLY A 47 0.97 -17.05 1.89
C GLY A 47 1.16 -15.55 1.66
N GLU A 48 0.34 -14.93 0.81
CA GLU A 48 0.38 -13.49 0.55
C GLU A 48 -0.45 -12.71 1.59
N ALA A 49 -0.03 -11.47 1.83
CA ALA A 49 -0.78 -10.52 2.65
C ALA A 49 -0.34 -9.09 2.35
N LEU A 50 -1.29 -8.16 2.47
CA LEU A 50 -1.02 -6.72 2.45
C LEU A 50 -1.20 -6.14 3.85
N PHE A 51 -0.28 -5.28 4.24
CA PHE A 51 -0.28 -4.57 5.52
C PHE A 51 -0.16 -3.06 5.30
N VAL A 52 -0.79 -2.30 6.19
CA VAL A 52 -0.61 -0.86 6.31
C VAL A 52 -0.11 -0.51 7.70
N ALA A 53 0.90 0.35 7.75
CA ALA A 53 1.28 1.01 8.99
C ALA A 53 0.46 2.29 9.13
N ARG A 54 -0.22 2.45 10.27
CA ARG A 54 -1.03 3.63 10.57
C ARG A 54 -0.43 4.39 11.74
N ASP A 55 -0.44 5.70 11.65
CA ASP A 55 -0.29 6.58 12.79
C ASP A 55 -1.55 7.43 12.92
N ASP A 56 -2.29 7.20 14.01
CA ASP A 56 -3.69 7.61 14.16
C ASP A 56 -4.55 7.21 12.93
N ARG A 57 -5.12 8.18 12.21
CA ARG A 57 -5.94 7.91 11.00
C ARG A 57 -5.14 7.91 9.71
N ARG A 58 -3.83 8.23 9.75
CA ARG A 58 -2.99 8.39 8.57
C ARG A 58 -2.24 7.10 8.27
N VAL A 59 -2.27 6.67 7.01
CA VAL A 59 -1.38 5.61 6.53
C VAL A 59 0.01 6.20 6.33
N VAL A 60 1.00 5.62 7.01
CA VAL A 60 2.41 6.04 7.01
C VAL A 60 3.34 4.99 6.40
N GLY A 61 2.81 3.81 6.05
CA GLY A 61 3.55 2.80 5.31
C GLY A 61 2.61 1.74 4.72
N VAL A 62 3.07 1.07 3.67
CA VAL A 62 2.37 -0.05 3.03
C VAL A 62 3.39 -1.09 2.58
N GLY A 63 3.06 -2.36 2.73
CA GLY A 63 3.92 -3.46 2.29
C GLY A 63 3.17 -4.77 2.23
N GLY A 64 3.54 -5.63 1.29
CA GLY A 64 2.98 -6.96 1.13
C GLY A 64 4.03 -7.97 0.71
N LEU A 65 3.69 -9.25 0.87
CA LEU A 65 4.49 -10.41 0.47
C LEU A 65 3.76 -11.17 -0.63
#